data_AF-A0A9D8X9H5-F1
#
_entry.id   AF-A0A9D8X9H5-F1
#
_cell.length_a   1.000
_cell.length_b   1.000
_cell.length_c   1.000
_cell.angle_alpha   90.00
_cell.angle_beta   90.00
_cell.angle_gamma   90.00
#
_symmetry.space_group_name_H-M   'P 1'
#
loop_
_entity.id
_entity.type
_entity.pdbx_description
1 polymer ?
#
loop_
_entity_poly.entity_id
_entity_poly.type
_entity_poly.pdbx_seq_one_letter_code
_entity_poly.pdbx_strand_id
1 'polypeptide(L)'
;MPRPKIIRKAEDPRTLSLEECLAKTARNASETIGPGCTVEAHSAAAFEIARELLDGWFSHFRTDSLWEKRDLLAPLLHDVGKVSPHFQEKIHRAFDPEFQEIIPGSFAHGSWKTENHCVPSFLTLEKLDLRRLAKIAGAHHGKECSPMGRSVDDESLGGEKWKELRENFVQKLIQKYAEPLGIKLEDISAEESKQPLVLGLTILADWLSSGMELKNGEVPEKERFAQVVQDAGFVPFACRQGLGFGKLFAAEGVPEFEPNVLQQAMTAPENVRPGGVYVLEMEMGAGKTEAALALAYELLAKHRHSGIYFALPTQLTSNKIHERVEPFLRNILEPNTLRRALLVHGKSWLEDRSLKNSFQNDGEEGFQSAGPKADSWFASRKRALLAPFAVGTIDQLLMAVINVRHNALRALGAAGKVVILDEVHSYDAYTGTLIRHLVKRLRQW
;
A
#
# COMPACT_ATOMS: atom_id res chain seq x y z
N MET A 1 -43.71 43.52 4.66
CA MET A 1 -42.86 43.59 3.46
C MET A 1 -41.83 42.46 3.53
N PRO A 2 -41.75 41.56 2.55
CA PRO A 2 -40.68 40.59 2.51
C PRO A 2 -39.36 41.33 2.27
N ARG A 3 -38.32 41.00 3.06
CA ARG A 3 -36.96 41.54 2.86
C ARG A 3 -36.51 41.20 1.44
N PRO A 4 -35.94 42.15 0.68
CA PRO A 4 -35.47 41.88 -0.67
C PRO A 4 -34.40 40.79 -0.61
N LYS A 5 -34.56 39.73 -1.42
CA LYS A 5 -33.47 38.80 -1.73
C LYS A 5 -32.37 39.63 -2.38
N ILE A 6 -31.26 39.80 -1.66
CA ILE A 6 -30.03 40.33 -2.24
C ILE A 6 -29.54 39.27 -3.22
N ILE A 7 -29.88 39.44 -4.49
CA ILE A 7 -29.20 38.74 -5.58
C ILE A 7 -27.84 39.41 -5.67
N ARG A 8 -26.83 38.86 -4.97
CA ARG A 8 -25.44 39.23 -5.24
C ARG A 8 -25.19 38.95 -6.72
N LYS A 9 -24.74 39.96 -7.47
CA LYS A 9 -24.19 39.76 -8.82
C LYS A 9 -23.14 38.66 -8.69
N ALA A 10 -23.16 37.68 -9.60
CA ALA A 10 -22.14 36.63 -9.65
C ALA A 10 -20.77 37.30 -9.88
N GLU A 11 -20.06 37.56 -8.79
CA GLU A 11 -18.63 37.83 -8.84
C GLU A 11 -17.96 36.57 -9.41
N ASP A 12 -16.97 36.77 -10.27
CA ASP A 12 -16.16 35.69 -10.83
C ASP A 12 -15.61 34.86 -9.64
N PRO A 13 -15.91 33.55 -9.58
CA PRO A 13 -15.56 32.73 -8.42
C PRO A 13 -14.06 32.85 -8.14
N ARG A 14 -13.73 33.12 -6.88
CA ARG A 14 -12.35 33.30 -6.42
C ARG A 14 -11.60 31.98 -6.62
N THR A 15 -10.41 32.05 -7.20
CA THR A 15 -9.46 30.93 -7.16
C THR A 15 -8.60 31.03 -5.92
N LEU A 16 -8.44 29.91 -5.21
CA LEU A 16 -7.52 29.84 -4.06
C LEU A 16 -6.07 29.86 -4.54
N SER A 17 -5.17 30.39 -3.70
CA SER A 17 -3.74 30.13 -3.87
C SER A 17 -3.42 28.67 -3.50
N LEU A 18 -2.25 28.17 -3.89
CA LEU A 18 -1.83 26.80 -3.54
C LEU A 18 -1.64 26.62 -2.04
N GLU A 19 -1.27 27.69 -1.33
CA GLU A 19 -1.10 27.73 0.13
C GLU A 19 -2.45 27.68 0.87
N GLU A 20 -3.52 28.13 0.22
CA GLU A 20 -4.89 28.06 0.74
C GLU A 20 -5.58 26.70 0.44
N CYS A 21 -4.98 25.89 -0.45
CA CYS A 21 -5.52 24.57 -0.80
C CYS A 21 -5.20 23.53 0.27
N LEU A 22 -6.22 23.09 1.01
CA LEU A 22 -6.10 22.12 2.09
C LEU A 22 -6.32 20.69 1.59
N ALA A 23 -5.59 19.73 2.15
CA ALA A 23 -5.86 18.30 1.97
C ALA A 23 -6.62 17.69 3.15
N LYS A 24 -6.44 18.26 4.35
CA LYS A 24 -7.04 17.77 5.59
C LYS A 24 -7.49 18.90 6.50
N THR A 25 -8.48 18.60 7.33
CA THR A 25 -8.83 19.38 8.52
C THR A 25 -8.10 18.80 9.74
N ALA A 26 -7.87 19.61 10.76
CA ALA A 26 -7.34 19.17 12.05
C ALA A 26 -8.28 19.59 13.18
N ARG A 27 -8.21 18.89 14.32
CA ARG A 27 -8.81 19.37 15.57
C ARG A 27 -7.77 20.21 16.30
N ASN A 28 -8.16 21.41 16.73
CA ASN A 28 -7.30 22.25 17.57
C ASN A 28 -7.38 21.82 19.05
N ALA A 29 -6.62 22.50 19.91
CA ALA A 29 -6.57 22.20 21.35
C ALA A 29 -7.93 22.33 22.06
N SER A 30 -8.89 23.04 21.47
CA SER A 30 -10.28 23.15 21.95
C SER A 30 -11.23 22.14 21.31
N GLU A 31 -10.72 21.07 20.69
CA GLU A 31 -11.45 20.01 19.98
C GLU A 31 -12.33 20.46 18.80
N THR A 32 -12.27 21.74 18.43
CA THR A 32 -12.97 22.29 17.28
C THR A 32 -12.22 22.00 15.99
N ILE A 33 -12.96 21.78 14.91
CA ILE A 33 -12.40 21.51 13.58
C ILE A 33 -11.84 22.83 13.02
N GLY A 34 -10.62 22.78 12.49
CA GLY A 34 -9.96 23.90 11.82
C GLY A 34 -9.10 23.41 10.64
N PRO A 35 -8.34 24.32 10.01
CA PRO A 35 -7.46 23.96 8.91
C PRO A 35 -6.37 22.99 9.37
N GLY A 36 -6.20 21.90 8.62
CA GLY A 36 -5.12 20.93 8.81
C GLY A 36 -3.95 21.23 7.87
N CYS A 37 -3.47 20.23 7.14
CA CYS A 37 -2.35 20.41 6.21
C CYS A 37 -2.81 20.80 4.79
N THR A 38 -1.91 21.47 4.06
CA THR A 38 -2.09 21.77 2.63
C THR A 38 -1.99 20.52 1.76
N VAL A 39 -2.47 20.61 0.51
CA VAL A 39 -2.29 19.54 -0.48
C VAL A 39 -0.81 19.28 -0.76
N GLU A 40 0.00 20.33 -0.77
CA GLU A 40 1.46 20.21 -0.91
C GLU A 40 2.07 19.41 0.24
N ALA A 41 1.73 19.75 1.49
CA ALA A 41 2.29 19.09 2.67
C ALA A 41 1.90 17.60 2.74
N HIS A 42 0.65 17.25 2.41
CA HIS A 42 0.22 15.85 2.34
C HIS A 42 0.94 15.07 1.23
N SER A 43 1.07 15.68 0.05
CA SER A 43 1.77 15.09 -1.10
C SER A 43 3.26 14.86 -0.80
N ALA A 44 3.92 15.83 -0.16
CA ALA A 44 5.29 15.72 0.29
C ALA A 44 5.46 14.63 1.36
N ALA A 45 4.53 14.51 2.30
CA ALA A 45 4.56 13.46 3.31
C ALA A 45 4.39 12.06 2.69
N ALA A 46 3.47 11.88 1.74
CA ALA A 46 3.34 10.62 1.01
C ALA A 46 4.62 10.28 0.21
N PHE A 47 5.25 11.28 -0.41
CA PHE A 47 6.52 11.12 -1.11
C PHE A 47 7.64 10.67 -0.16
N GLU A 48 7.83 11.33 0.98
CA GLU A 48 8.87 10.96 1.96
C GLU A 48 8.62 9.60 2.62
N ILE A 49 7.36 9.26 2.94
CA ILE A 49 7.02 7.91 3.39
C ILE A 49 7.37 6.86 2.34
N ALA A 50 7.04 7.10 1.07
CA ALA A 50 7.40 6.18 0.00
C ALA A 50 8.92 6.04 -0.14
N ARG A 51 9.68 7.13 0.03
CA ARG A 51 11.14 7.08 0.07
C ARG A 51 11.65 6.23 1.22
N GLU A 52 11.17 6.43 2.44
CA GLU A 52 11.57 5.62 3.61
C GLU A 52 11.21 4.14 3.43
N LEU A 53 10.07 3.84 2.80
CA LEU A 53 9.72 2.46 2.43
C LEU A 53 10.70 1.88 1.40
N LEU A 54 11.04 2.61 0.34
CA LEU A 54 11.95 2.13 -0.70
C LEU A 54 13.40 2.02 -0.20
N ASP A 55 13.93 3.08 0.39
CA ASP A 55 15.32 3.20 0.83
C ASP A 55 15.59 2.42 2.13
N GLY A 56 14.57 2.18 2.96
CA GLY A 56 14.70 1.48 4.24
C GLY A 56 14.21 0.03 4.19
N TRP A 57 12.92 -0.18 3.90
CA TRP A 57 12.30 -1.50 3.95
C TRP A 57 12.63 -2.36 2.72
N PHE A 58 12.37 -1.85 1.51
CA PHE A 58 12.53 -2.63 0.28
C PHE A 58 13.99 -2.82 -0.14
N SER A 59 14.87 -1.84 0.10
CA SER A 59 16.32 -1.92 -0.20
C SER A 59 17.05 -3.02 0.56
N HIS A 60 16.51 -3.45 1.72
CA HIS A 60 17.05 -4.56 2.49
C HIS A 60 16.92 -5.89 1.72
N PHE A 61 15.92 -5.97 0.85
CA PHE A 61 15.57 -7.15 0.08
C PHE A 61 16.02 -7.00 -1.37
N ARG A 62 16.12 -8.12 -2.09
CA ARG A 62 16.47 -8.12 -3.52
C ARG A 62 15.30 -7.64 -4.37
N THR A 63 14.99 -6.35 -4.25
CA THR A 63 13.93 -5.66 -4.98
C THR A 63 14.47 -4.55 -5.88
N ASP A 64 15.80 -4.46 -6.06
CA ASP A 64 16.46 -3.41 -6.85
C ASP A 64 15.97 -3.34 -8.31
N SER A 65 15.44 -4.45 -8.86
CA SER A 65 14.83 -4.47 -10.19
C SER A 65 13.37 -4.01 -10.23
N LEU A 66 12.70 -3.93 -9.08
CA LEU A 66 11.28 -3.55 -8.97
C LEU A 66 11.07 -2.05 -8.98
N TRP A 67 11.99 -1.30 -8.38
CA TRP A 67 11.80 0.12 -8.10
C TRP A 67 12.74 0.99 -8.91
N GLU A 68 12.21 2.10 -9.40
CA GLU A 68 13.00 3.17 -9.99
C GLU A 68 12.71 4.46 -9.23
N LYS A 69 13.68 5.37 -9.15
CA LYS A 69 13.47 6.67 -8.47
C LYS A 69 12.23 7.41 -8.96
N ARG A 70 11.91 7.29 -10.26
CA ARG A 70 10.71 7.88 -10.88
C ARG A 70 9.38 7.35 -10.33
N ASP A 71 9.34 6.16 -9.73
CA ASP A 71 8.11 5.61 -9.14
C ASP A 71 7.64 6.45 -7.93
N LEU A 72 8.53 7.23 -7.31
CA LEU A 72 8.19 8.19 -6.25
C LEU A 72 7.31 9.34 -6.75
N LEU A 73 7.22 9.59 -8.06
CA LEU A 73 6.29 10.58 -8.60
C LEU A 73 4.83 10.20 -8.39
N ALA A 74 4.52 8.91 -8.28
CA ALA A 74 3.15 8.45 -8.07
C ALA A 74 2.57 8.87 -6.70
N PRO A 75 3.21 8.59 -5.55
CA PRO A 75 2.77 9.13 -4.26
C PRO A 75 2.89 10.65 -4.18
N LEU A 76 3.83 11.29 -4.88
CA LEU A 76 3.91 12.75 -4.90
C LEU A 76 2.71 13.40 -5.61
N LEU A 77 2.19 12.81 -6.69
CA LEU A 77 1.18 13.45 -7.54
C LEU A 77 -0.24 12.86 -7.37
N HIS A 78 -0.45 11.89 -6.48
CA HIS A 78 -1.72 11.17 -6.35
C HIS A 78 -2.94 12.08 -6.07
N ASP A 79 -2.72 13.14 -5.29
CA ASP A 79 -3.74 14.01 -4.72
C ASP A 79 -3.85 15.39 -5.38
N VAL A 80 -3.22 15.59 -6.55
CA VAL A 80 -3.29 16.86 -7.31
C VAL A 80 -4.73 17.31 -7.55
N GLY A 81 -5.67 16.38 -7.73
CA GLY A 81 -7.09 16.64 -7.89
C GLY A 81 -7.79 17.23 -6.67
N LYS A 82 -7.17 17.24 -5.48
CA LYS A 82 -7.67 18.01 -4.33
C LYS A 82 -7.58 19.51 -4.55
N VAL A 83 -6.72 19.97 -5.47
CA VAL A 83 -6.71 21.36 -5.98
C VAL A 83 -7.85 21.52 -6.99
N SER A 84 -9.08 21.40 -6.49
CA SER A 84 -10.30 21.55 -7.26
C SER A 84 -11.34 22.28 -6.40
N PRO A 85 -12.24 23.07 -7.01
CA PRO A 85 -13.17 23.90 -6.27
C PRO A 85 -14.10 23.07 -5.39
N HIS A 86 -14.54 21.90 -5.86
CA HIS A 86 -15.44 21.04 -5.08
C HIS A 86 -14.78 20.48 -3.82
N PHE A 87 -13.56 19.94 -3.95
CA PHE A 87 -12.84 19.41 -2.79
C PHE A 87 -12.52 20.52 -1.78
N GLN A 88 -12.07 21.68 -2.28
CA GLN A 88 -11.74 22.82 -1.44
C GLN A 88 -12.99 23.40 -0.76
N GLU A 89 -14.14 23.46 -1.43
CA GLU A 89 -15.36 23.94 -0.79
C GLU A 89 -15.80 22.99 0.33
N LYS A 90 -15.79 21.68 0.07
CA LYS A 90 -16.12 20.66 1.06
C LYS A 90 -15.26 20.79 2.31
N ILE A 91 -13.94 20.97 2.14
CA ILE A 91 -13.00 20.97 3.27
C ILE A 91 -13.03 22.28 4.06
N HIS A 92 -13.15 23.43 3.39
CA HIS A 92 -13.24 24.73 4.06
C HIS A 92 -14.58 24.88 4.80
N ARG A 93 -15.68 24.41 4.22
CA ARG A 93 -17.00 24.40 4.91
C ARG A 93 -17.05 23.56 6.19
N ALA A 94 -16.09 22.66 6.39
CA ALA A 94 -16.04 21.86 7.62
C ALA A 94 -15.70 22.70 8.86
N PHE A 95 -15.06 23.87 8.70
CA PHE A 95 -14.73 24.79 9.80
C PHE A 95 -15.18 26.23 9.56
N ASP A 96 -15.53 26.59 8.32
CA ASP A 96 -16.16 27.85 7.95
C ASP A 96 -17.44 27.60 7.14
N PRO A 97 -18.61 27.42 7.79
CA PRO A 97 -19.87 27.11 7.10
C PRO A 97 -20.33 28.16 6.09
N GLU A 98 -19.84 29.40 6.17
CA GLU A 98 -20.19 30.49 5.27
C GLU A 98 -19.32 30.52 4.00
N PHE A 99 -18.32 29.64 3.90
CA PHE A 99 -17.44 29.55 2.74
C PHE A 99 -18.21 29.13 1.47
N GLN A 100 -18.39 30.08 0.54
CA GLN A 100 -19.08 29.90 -0.76
C GLN A 100 -18.35 30.57 -1.93
N GLU A 101 -17.08 30.92 -1.77
CA GLU A 101 -16.38 31.87 -2.65
C GLU A 101 -15.86 31.27 -3.97
N ILE A 102 -15.80 29.95 -4.09
CA ILE A 102 -14.95 29.29 -5.10
C ILE A 102 -15.68 28.41 -6.12
N ILE A 103 -16.98 28.16 -5.92
CA ILE A 103 -17.81 27.39 -6.87
C ILE A 103 -18.62 28.37 -7.73
N PRO A 104 -18.61 28.24 -9.08
CA PRO A 104 -19.46 29.05 -9.93
C PRO A 104 -20.94 28.85 -9.56
N GLY A 105 -21.71 29.95 -9.47
CA GLY A 105 -23.11 29.94 -9.01
C GLY A 105 -24.05 28.98 -9.77
N SER A 106 -23.70 28.58 -11.01
CA SER A 106 -24.42 27.58 -11.82
C SER A 106 -24.31 26.14 -11.31
N PHE A 107 -23.31 25.83 -10.49
CA PHE A 107 -23.08 24.49 -9.92
C PHE A 107 -23.32 24.45 -8.40
N ALA A 108 -23.71 25.59 -7.81
CA ALA A 108 -23.73 25.79 -6.36
C ALA A 108 -24.70 24.87 -5.60
N HIS A 109 -25.77 24.34 -6.21
CA HIS A 109 -26.78 23.56 -5.49
C HIS A 109 -27.22 22.30 -6.24
N GLY A 110 -26.90 21.14 -5.65
CA GLY A 110 -27.72 19.93 -5.77
C GLY A 110 -27.35 18.94 -6.88
N SER A 111 -26.33 18.12 -6.64
CA SER A 111 -26.31 16.66 -6.97
C SER A 111 -24.96 15.97 -6.66
N TRP A 112 -23.99 16.62 -6.05
CA TRP A 112 -22.60 16.14 -6.05
C TRP A 112 -22.23 15.46 -4.74
N LYS A 113 -22.81 14.28 -4.47
CA LYS A 113 -22.52 13.50 -3.25
C LYS A 113 -21.25 12.65 -3.31
N THR A 114 -20.55 12.58 -4.45
CA THR A 114 -19.48 11.57 -4.64
C THR A 114 -18.45 11.96 -5.71
N GLU A 115 -18.05 13.23 -5.84
CA GLU A 115 -16.91 13.53 -6.72
C GLU A 115 -15.59 13.20 -6.01
N ASN A 116 -15.02 12.07 -6.41
CA ASN A 116 -13.73 11.58 -5.98
C ASN A 116 -12.62 12.40 -6.67
N HIS A 117 -11.74 13.02 -5.88
CA HIS A 117 -10.60 13.81 -6.37
C HIS A 117 -9.65 13.00 -7.28
N CYS A 118 -9.78 11.66 -7.31
CA CYS A 118 -9.17 10.80 -8.33
C CYS A 118 -9.43 11.28 -9.77
N VAL A 119 -10.64 11.75 -10.11
CA VAL A 119 -10.98 12.19 -11.48
C VAL A 119 -10.17 13.41 -11.90
N PRO A 120 -10.18 14.54 -11.17
CA PRO A 120 -9.34 15.68 -11.51
C PRO A 120 -7.83 15.35 -11.44
N SER A 121 -7.37 14.45 -10.56
CA SER A 121 -5.99 13.96 -10.58
C SER A 121 -5.66 13.25 -11.90
N PHE A 122 -6.50 12.28 -12.31
CA PHE A 122 -6.34 11.53 -13.55
C PHE A 122 -6.27 12.44 -14.77
N LEU A 123 -7.26 13.33 -14.94
CA LEU A 123 -7.35 14.20 -16.11
C LEU A 123 -6.19 15.19 -16.21
N THR A 124 -5.71 15.72 -15.08
CA THR A 124 -4.57 16.64 -15.06
C THR A 124 -3.29 15.92 -15.49
N LEU A 125 -3.02 14.75 -14.92
CA LEU A 125 -1.81 14.00 -15.25
C LEU A 125 -1.87 13.42 -16.67
N GLU A 126 -3.05 13.05 -17.16
CA GLU A 126 -3.24 12.63 -18.55
C GLU A 126 -2.99 13.77 -19.52
N LYS A 127 -3.44 14.99 -19.20
CA LYS A 127 -3.18 16.19 -20.01
C LYS A 127 -1.69 16.52 -20.14
N LEU A 128 -0.92 16.25 -19.08
CA LEU A 128 0.54 16.43 -19.04
C LEU A 128 1.32 15.25 -19.66
N ASP A 129 0.62 14.33 -20.35
CA ASP A 129 1.16 13.09 -20.95
C ASP A 129 1.81 12.13 -19.93
N LEU A 130 1.44 12.23 -18.65
CA LEU A 130 1.92 11.36 -17.56
C LEU A 130 1.01 10.15 -17.38
N ARG A 131 0.71 9.42 -18.47
CA ARG A 131 -0.37 8.42 -18.52
C ARG A 131 -0.30 7.33 -17.45
N ARG A 132 0.91 6.83 -17.15
CA ARG A 132 1.10 5.82 -16.09
C ARG A 132 0.74 6.39 -14.71
N LEU A 133 1.16 7.62 -14.41
CA LEU A 133 0.86 8.30 -13.15
C LEU A 133 -0.62 8.69 -13.07
N ALA A 134 -1.24 9.09 -14.18
CA ALA A 134 -2.67 9.35 -14.28
C ALA A 134 -3.49 8.12 -13.86
N LYS A 135 -3.19 6.93 -14.42
CA LYS A 135 -3.84 5.67 -14.04
C LYS A 135 -3.68 5.37 -12.54
N ILE A 136 -2.49 5.61 -11.97
CA ILE A 136 -2.22 5.36 -10.55
C ILE A 136 -3.00 6.34 -9.66
N ALA A 137 -2.91 7.65 -9.94
CA ALA A 137 -3.64 8.67 -9.20
C ALA A 137 -5.17 8.50 -9.33
N GLY A 138 -5.66 8.08 -10.49
CA GLY A 138 -7.06 7.74 -10.70
C GLY A 138 -7.55 6.52 -9.91
N ALA A 139 -6.64 5.66 -9.44
CA ALA A 139 -6.97 4.39 -8.80
C ALA A 139 -6.58 4.29 -7.30
N HIS A 140 -5.94 5.31 -6.73
CA HIS A 140 -5.34 5.24 -5.38
C HIS A 140 -6.36 5.07 -4.22
N HIS A 141 -7.67 5.22 -4.45
CA HIS A 141 -8.70 4.82 -3.46
C HIS A 141 -9.15 3.33 -3.59
N GLY A 142 -8.37 2.56 -4.35
CA GLY A 142 -8.51 1.12 -4.54
C GLY A 142 -9.37 0.72 -5.73
N LYS A 143 -9.89 1.66 -6.52
CA LYS A 143 -10.67 1.40 -7.74
C LYS A 143 -10.38 2.50 -8.75
N GLU A 144 -10.27 2.14 -10.02
CA GLU A 144 -10.16 3.11 -11.12
C GLU A 144 -11.31 4.11 -11.14
N CYS A 145 -10.98 5.39 -11.30
CA CYS A 145 -11.95 6.43 -11.54
C CYS A 145 -12.50 6.37 -12.97
N SER A 146 -13.75 6.79 -13.14
CA SER A 146 -14.34 7.01 -14.45
C SER A 146 -14.46 8.51 -14.70
N PRO A 147 -13.73 9.07 -15.69
CA PRO A 147 -13.82 10.50 -16.00
C PRO A 147 -15.14 10.89 -16.69
N MET A 148 -16.00 9.93 -17.06
CA MET A 148 -17.32 10.14 -17.68
C MET A 148 -17.32 11.11 -18.88
N GLY A 149 -16.22 11.16 -19.65
CA GLY A 149 -16.08 12.03 -20.81
C GLY A 149 -15.78 13.50 -20.51
N ARG A 150 -15.51 13.85 -19.25
CA ARG A 150 -15.11 15.21 -18.86
C ARG A 150 -13.70 15.53 -19.36
N SER A 151 -13.49 16.79 -19.73
CA SER A 151 -12.17 17.35 -19.99
C SER A 151 -11.53 17.90 -18.71
N VAL A 152 -10.22 18.16 -18.75
CA VAL A 152 -9.49 18.68 -17.58
C VAL A 152 -9.95 20.09 -17.17
N ASP A 153 -10.42 20.88 -18.13
CA ASP A 153 -10.97 22.24 -18.04
C ASP A 153 -12.51 22.26 -17.92
N ASP A 154 -13.14 21.13 -17.57
CA ASP A 154 -14.58 21.10 -17.32
C ASP A 154 -14.95 22.11 -16.21
N GLU A 155 -16.02 22.87 -16.41
CA GLU A 155 -16.52 23.85 -15.43
C GLU A 155 -16.84 23.20 -14.08
N SER A 156 -17.24 21.92 -14.07
CA SER A 156 -17.45 21.15 -12.84
C SER A 156 -16.16 20.94 -12.04
N LEU A 157 -15.00 21.03 -12.70
CA LEU A 157 -13.66 20.93 -12.11
C LEU A 157 -13.02 22.32 -11.92
N GLY A 158 -13.76 23.40 -12.16
CA GLY A 158 -13.31 24.78 -12.00
C GLY A 158 -12.78 25.46 -13.27
N GLY A 159 -12.99 24.85 -14.45
CA GLY A 159 -12.63 25.49 -15.71
C GLY A 159 -11.12 25.68 -15.90
N GLU A 160 -10.78 26.61 -16.79
CA GLU A 160 -9.39 26.86 -17.20
C GLU A 160 -8.50 27.33 -16.03
N LYS A 161 -9.01 28.20 -15.15
CA LYS A 161 -8.21 28.74 -14.03
C LYS A 161 -7.77 27.65 -13.04
N TRP A 162 -8.66 26.71 -12.69
CA TRP A 162 -8.33 25.61 -11.79
C TRP A 162 -7.52 24.51 -12.47
N LYS A 163 -7.66 24.35 -13.80
CA LYS A 163 -6.72 23.53 -14.59
C LYS A 163 -5.31 24.13 -14.53
N GLU A 164 -5.13 25.40 -14.86
CA GLU A 164 -3.83 26.08 -14.79
C GLU A 164 -3.22 25.98 -13.39
N LEU A 165 -4.04 26.16 -12.33
CA LEU A 165 -3.59 25.99 -10.95
C LEU A 165 -3.08 24.57 -10.65
N ARG A 166 -3.76 23.53 -11.16
CA ARG A 166 -3.33 22.13 -11.03
C ARG A 166 -2.06 21.83 -11.82
N GLU A 167 -1.94 22.34 -13.04
CA GLU A 167 -0.73 22.18 -13.86
C GLU A 167 0.49 22.85 -13.19
N ASN A 168 0.31 24.08 -12.70
CA ASN A 168 1.31 24.80 -11.91
C ASN A 168 1.65 24.05 -10.62
N PHE A 169 0.67 23.44 -9.96
CA PHE A 169 0.90 22.64 -8.76
C PHE A 169 1.77 21.40 -9.04
N VAL A 170 1.49 20.67 -10.13
CA VAL A 170 2.30 19.52 -10.55
C VAL A 170 3.75 19.96 -10.80
N GLN A 171 3.95 21.05 -11.55
CA GLN A 171 5.29 21.59 -11.80
C GLN A 171 6.01 21.99 -10.50
N LYS A 172 5.31 22.68 -9.59
CA LYS A 172 5.84 23.07 -8.27
C LYS A 172 6.31 21.85 -7.47
N LEU A 173 5.50 20.78 -7.40
CA LEU A 173 5.87 19.56 -6.68
C LEU A 173 7.11 18.89 -7.29
N ILE A 174 7.17 18.80 -8.61
CA ILE A 174 8.29 18.16 -9.31
C ILE A 174 9.59 18.96 -9.10
N GLN A 175 9.54 20.27 -9.32
CA GLN A 175 10.69 21.16 -9.13
C GLN A 175 11.21 21.12 -7.70
N LYS A 176 10.30 21.10 -6.72
CA LYS A 176 10.66 21.17 -5.30
C LYS A 176 11.15 19.84 -4.73
N TYR A 177 10.58 18.70 -5.15
CA TYR A 177 10.83 17.40 -4.51
C TYR A 177 11.52 16.38 -5.42
N ALA A 178 11.17 16.32 -6.71
CA ALA A 178 11.65 15.29 -7.62
C ALA A 178 12.97 15.67 -8.30
N GLU A 179 13.09 16.89 -8.83
CA GLU A 179 14.30 17.39 -9.51
C GLU A 179 15.55 17.36 -8.64
N PRO A 180 15.53 17.72 -7.33
CA PRO A 180 16.69 17.60 -6.46
C PRO A 180 17.23 16.17 -6.32
N LEU A 181 16.40 15.15 -6.58
CA LEU A 181 16.80 13.74 -6.60
C LEU A 181 17.24 13.24 -7.99
N GLY A 182 17.24 14.14 -8.98
CA GLY A 182 17.56 13.84 -10.38
C GLY A 182 16.43 13.13 -11.13
N ILE A 183 15.19 13.19 -10.63
CA ILE A 183 14.03 12.58 -11.29
C ILE A 183 13.47 13.57 -12.30
N LYS A 184 13.48 13.21 -13.59
CA LYS A 184 12.91 14.03 -14.68
C LYS A 184 11.59 13.42 -15.17
N LEU A 185 10.68 14.29 -15.64
CA LEU A 185 9.38 13.89 -16.20
C LEU A 185 9.48 13.06 -17.47
N GLU A 186 10.47 13.39 -18.30
CA GLU A 186 10.72 12.82 -19.63
C GLU A 186 11.05 11.32 -19.59
N ASP A 187 11.40 10.80 -18.42
CA ASP A 187 11.86 9.44 -18.21
C ASP A 187 10.75 8.46 -17.83
N ILE A 188 9.44 8.80 -17.85
CA ILE A 188 8.40 7.85 -17.42
C ILE A 188 8.07 6.86 -18.55
N SER A 189 8.83 5.75 -18.60
CA SER A 189 8.52 4.62 -19.49
C SER A 189 7.15 4.00 -19.17
N ALA A 190 6.50 3.53 -20.22
CA ALA A 190 5.22 2.83 -20.22
C ALA A 190 5.29 1.38 -19.66
N GLU A 191 6.19 1.07 -18.74
CA GLU A 191 6.29 -0.29 -18.20
C GLU A 191 5.08 -0.62 -17.31
N GLU A 192 4.03 -1.18 -17.92
CA GLU A 192 2.77 -1.51 -17.26
C GLU A 192 2.88 -2.69 -16.27
N SER A 193 3.93 -3.51 -16.38
CA SER A 193 4.17 -4.69 -15.54
C SER A 193 4.22 -4.36 -14.04
N LYS A 194 4.80 -3.21 -13.70
CA LYS A 194 5.01 -2.70 -12.33
C LYS A 194 3.88 -1.80 -11.82
N GLN A 195 2.91 -1.43 -12.68
CA GLN A 195 1.83 -0.51 -12.29
C GLN A 195 1.07 -0.95 -11.02
N PRO A 196 0.74 -2.24 -10.81
CA PRO A 196 0.10 -2.68 -9.57
C PRO A 196 0.97 -2.47 -8.32
N LEU A 197 2.29 -2.61 -8.44
CA LEU A 197 3.22 -2.42 -7.33
C LEU A 197 3.32 -0.94 -6.95
N VAL A 198 3.47 -0.05 -7.93
CA VAL A 198 3.56 1.39 -7.69
C VAL A 198 2.23 1.97 -7.20
N LEU A 199 1.10 1.46 -7.71
CA LEU A 199 -0.21 1.78 -7.15
C LEU A 199 -0.31 1.32 -5.69
N GLY A 200 0.15 0.10 -5.38
CA GLY A 200 0.19 -0.40 -4.00
C GLY A 200 1.04 0.48 -3.10
N LEU A 201 2.23 0.88 -3.56
CA LEU A 201 3.13 1.78 -2.83
C LEU A 201 2.47 3.15 -2.58
N THR A 202 1.79 3.70 -3.60
CA THR A 202 1.07 4.97 -3.51
C THR A 202 -0.04 4.90 -2.45
N ILE A 203 -0.85 3.84 -2.46
CA ILE A 203 -1.91 3.62 -1.47
C ILE A 203 -1.32 3.49 -0.07
N LEU A 204 -0.25 2.70 0.08
CA LEU A 204 0.41 2.49 1.36
C LEU A 204 0.97 3.80 1.93
N ALA A 205 1.66 4.57 1.08
CA ALA A 205 2.23 5.84 1.45
C ALA A 205 1.16 6.87 1.84
N ASP A 206 0.06 6.96 1.08
CA ASP A 206 -1.09 7.81 1.41
C ASP A 206 -1.73 7.40 2.75
N TRP A 207 -1.87 6.10 3.03
CA TRP A 207 -2.44 5.63 4.30
C TRP A 207 -1.55 5.95 5.50
N LEU A 208 -0.24 5.78 5.37
CA LEU A 208 0.72 6.07 6.42
C LEU A 208 0.90 7.57 6.65
N SER A 209 1.07 8.35 5.58
CA SER A 209 1.10 9.82 5.67
C SER A 209 -0.21 10.35 6.22
N SER A 210 -1.33 9.67 5.92
CA SER A 210 -2.62 10.08 6.41
C SER A 210 -2.79 9.95 7.92
N GLY A 211 -2.04 9.05 8.54
CA GLY A 211 -2.00 8.88 9.98
C GLY A 211 -1.13 9.88 10.72
N MET A 212 -0.35 10.68 9.98
CA MET A 212 0.46 11.72 10.57
C MET A 212 -0.40 12.93 10.94
N GLU A 213 -0.25 13.41 12.17
CA GLU A 213 -0.72 14.74 12.56
C GLU A 213 0.18 15.81 11.92
N LEU A 214 -0.10 16.13 10.66
CA LEU A 214 0.55 17.19 9.89
C LEU A 214 -0.17 18.50 10.15
N LYS A 215 0.52 19.49 10.71
CA LYS A 215 -0.01 20.84 10.89
C LYS A 215 0.32 21.71 9.69
N ASN A 216 -0.49 22.75 9.47
CA ASN A 216 -0.24 23.69 8.40
C ASN A 216 1.11 24.40 8.60
N GLY A 217 1.92 24.49 7.55
CA GLY A 217 3.21 25.18 7.58
C GLY A 217 4.34 24.44 8.33
N GLU A 218 4.08 23.28 8.92
CA GLU A 218 5.12 22.44 9.54
C GLU A 218 5.64 21.42 8.52
N VAL A 219 6.97 21.36 8.37
CA VAL A 219 7.65 20.27 7.67
C VAL A 219 8.08 19.26 8.73
N PRO A 220 7.55 18.03 8.74
CA PRO A 220 8.01 17.01 9.66
C PRO A 220 9.51 16.75 9.52
N GLU A 221 10.20 16.53 10.63
CA GLU A 221 11.58 16.05 10.64
C GLU A 221 11.68 14.69 9.94
N LYS A 222 12.83 14.41 9.31
CA LYS A 222 13.04 13.19 8.53
C LYS A 222 12.82 11.93 9.38
N GLU A 223 13.28 11.99 10.62
CA GLU A 223 13.19 10.95 11.64
C GLU A 223 11.74 10.55 11.92
N ARG A 224 10.79 11.49 11.78
CA ARG A 224 9.36 11.21 11.99
C ARG A 224 8.79 10.30 10.91
N PHE A 225 9.22 10.42 9.65
CA PHE A 225 8.78 9.53 8.58
C PHE A 225 9.28 8.10 8.80
N ALA A 226 10.56 7.95 9.16
CA ALA A 226 11.15 6.67 9.52
C ALA A 226 10.41 6.02 10.71
N GLN A 227 10.08 6.81 11.73
CA GLN A 227 9.33 6.32 12.89
C GLN A 227 7.94 5.82 12.50
N VAL A 228 7.20 6.54 11.65
CA VAL A 228 5.86 6.11 11.18
C VAL A 228 5.92 4.79 10.42
N VAL A 229 6.91 4.60 9.55
CA VAL A 229 7.12 3.36 8.81
C VAL A 229 7.46 2.21 9.77
N GLN A 230 8.31 2.45 10.77
CA GLN A 230 8.68 1.44 11.77
C GLN A 230 7.52 1.10 12.72
N ASP A 231 6.73 2.09 13.13
CA ASP A 231 5.54 1.93 13.98
C ASP A 231 4.44 1.15 13.27
N ALA A 232 4.33 1.30 11.95
CA ALA A 232 3.47 0.45 11.13
C ALA A 232 3.99 -0.99 10.97
N GLY A 233 5.22 -1.26 11.41
CA GLY A 233 5.83 -2.60 11.44
C GLY A 233 6.69 -2.95 10.22
N PHE A 234 6.99 -1.98 9.34
CA PHE A 234 7.93 -2.15 8.24
C PHE A 234 9.39 -2.02 8.73
N VAL A 235 9.82 -2.98 9.54
CA VAL A 235 11.16 -3.04 10.13
C VAL A 235 11.94 -4.20 9.53
N PRO A 236 13.08 -3.97 8.86
CA PRO A 236 13.89 -5.03 8.26
C PRO A 236 14.19 -6.18 9.24
N PHE A 237 14.17 -7.42 8.74
CA PHE A 237 14.51 -8.61 9.51
C PHE A 237 15.77 -9.27 8.95
N ALA A 238 16.48 -10.00 9.80
CA ALA A 238 17.69 -10.73 9.43
C ALA A 238 17.51 -12.21 9.75
N CYS A 239 17.92 -13.06 8.82
CA CYS A 239 17.99 -14.49 9.03
C CYS A 239 19.36 -14.89 9.59
N ARG A 240 19.35 -15.79 10.58
CA ARG A 240 20.54 -16.51 11.04
C ARG A 240 21.15 -17.26 9.86
N GLN A 241 22.46 -17.18 9.69
CA GLN A 241 23.16 -17.74 8.55
C GLN A 241 23.70 -19.15 8.84
N GLY A 242 23.77 -19.98 7.80
CA GLY A 242 24.43 -21.29 7.86
C GLY A 242 23.74 -22.32 8.76
N LEU A 243 22.42 -22.22 8.97
CA LEU A 243 21.68 -23.23 9.72
C LEU A 243 21.57 -24.52 8.89
N GLY A 244 21.96 -25.64 9.50
CA GLY A 244 21.66 -26.97 8.95
C GLY A 244 20.17 -27.30 9.08
N PHE A 245 19.70 -28.26 8.27
CA PHE A 245 18.27 -28.59 8.16
C PHE A 245 17.60 -28.89 9.52
N GLY A 246 18.22 -29.72 10.36
CA GLY A 246 17.69 -30.06 11.69
C GLY A 246 17.44 -28.83 12.58
N LYS A 247 18.31 -27.81 12.49
CA LYS A 247 18.18 -26.56 13.27
C LYS A 247 17.02 -25.67 12.82
N LEU A 248 16.57 -25.78 11.58
CA LEU A 248 15.42 -25.03 11.08
C LEU A 248 14.13 -25.43 11.83
N PHE A 249 14.03 -26.71 12.21
CA PHE A 249 12.84 -27.31 12.82
C PHE A 249 13.09 -27.80 14.25
N ALA A 250 14.19 -27.34 14.87
CA ALA A 250 14.51 -27.69 16.25
C ALA A 250 13.38 -27.29 17.19
N ALA A 251 12.99 -28.21 18.06
CA ALA A 251 11.96 -28.02 19.07
C ALA A 251 12.38 -28.70 20.38
N GLU A 252 11.97 -28.14 21.52
CA GLU A 252 12.33 -28.69 22.83
C GLU A 252 11.81 -30.12 23.00
N GLY A 253 12.69 -31.04 23.40
CA GLY A 253 12.34 -32.45 23.58
C GLY A 253 12.16 -33.27 22.29
N VAL A 254 12.37 -32.67 21.11
CA VAL A 254 12.31 -33.36 19.82
C VAL A 254 13.74 -33.54 19.29
N PRO A 255 14.19 -34.78 19.00
CA PRO A 255 15.50 -35.01 18.39
C PRO A 255 15.63 -34.28 17.05
N GLU A 256 16.80 -33.69 16.79
CA GLU A 256 17.12 -33.22 15.44
C GLU A 256 17.05 -34.40 14.46
N PHE A 257 16.50 -34.14 13.27
CA PHE A 257 16.37 -35.16 12.23
C PHE A 257 17.08 -34.72 10.96
N GLU A 258 17.65 -35.71 10.26
CA GLU A 258 18.31 -35.52 8.98
C GLU A 258 17.27 -35.32 7.86
N PRO A 259 17.56 -34.46 6.87
CA PRO A 259 16.66 -34.27 5.75
C PRO A 259 16.56 -35.56 4.93
N ASN A 260 15.35 -35.90 4.49
CA ASN A 260 15.14 -36.99 3.54
C ASN A 260 15.62 -36.60 2.13
N VAL A 261 15.62 -37.56 1.20
CA VAL A 261 16.11 -37.37 -0.18
C VAL A 261 15.43 -36.19 -0.90
N LEU A 262 14.12 -36.01 -0.70
CA LEU A 262 13.37 -34.87 -1.27
C LEU A 262 13.86 -33.54 -0.69
N GLN A 263 13.96 -33.46 0.64
CA GLN A 263 14.39 -32.27 1.35
C GLN A 263 15.82 -31.88 0.96
N GLN A 264 16.73 -32.85 0.85
CA GLN A 264 18.10 -32.64 0.38
C GLN A 264 18.14 -32.11 -1.05
N ALA A 265 17.38 -32.72 -1.96
CA ALA A 265 17.34 -32.27 -3.36
C ALA A 265 16.80 -30.85 -3.49
N MET A 266 15.79 -30.49 -2.70
CA MET A 266 15.15 -29.17 -2.74
C MET A 266 16.04 -28.04 -2.19
N THR A 267 16.90 -28.33 -1.20
CA THR A 267 17.80 -27.34 -0.58
C THR A 267 19.21 -27.36 -1.16
N ALA A 268 19.48 -28.25 -2.12
CA ALA A 268 20.77 -28.31 -2.81
C ALA A 268 21.09 -26.97 -3.50
N PRO A 269 22.28 -26.38 -3.29
CA PRO A 269 22.62 -25.04 -3.79
C PRO A 269 22.40 -24.82 -5.29
N GLU A 270 22.61 -25.85 -6.12
CA GLU A 270 22.40 -25.81 -7.58
C GLU A 270 20.92 -25.69 -8.01
N ASN A 271 20.02 -26.10 -7.11
CA ASN A 271 18.57 -26.08 -7.32
C ASN A 271 17.93 -24.81 -6.76
N VAL A 272 18.54 -24.17 -5.76
CA VAL A 272 18.04 -22.92 -5.19
C VAL A 272 18.35 -21.74 -6.13
N ARG A 273 17.32 -21.26 -6.81
CA ARG A 273 17.34 -20.13 -7.74
C ARG A 273 16.30 -19.07 -7.38
N PRO A 274 16.70 -17.79 -7.27
CA PRO A 274 15.76 -16.69 -7.11
C PRO A 274 14.89 -16.53 -8.35
N GLY A 275 13.60 -16.22 -8.18
CA GLY A 275 12.61 -16.16 -9.26
C GLY A 275 12.22 -17.52 -9.86
N GLY A 276 12.62 -18.63 -9.23
CA GLY A 276 12.26 -19.99 -9.63
C GLY A 276 10.82 -20.36 -9.28
N VAL A 277 10.25 -21.29 -10.04
CA VAL A 277 9.00 -21.97 -9.71
C VAL A 277 9.33 -23.42 -9.40
N TYR A 278 8.95 -23.87 -8.21
CA TYR A 278 9.25 -25.20 -7.71
C TYR A 278 7.95 -25.99 -7.57
N VAL A 279 7.98 -27.25 -8.01
CA VAL A 279 6.84 -28.15 -7.93
C VAL A 279 7.29 -29.39 -7.16
N LEU A 280 6.62 -29.68 -6.04
CA LEU A 280 6.95 -30.80 -5.15
C LEU A 280 5.79 -31.80 -5.17
N GLU A 281 5.99 -32.94 -5.81
CA GLU A 281 4.99 -34.01 -5.93
C GLU A 281 5.46 -35.24 -5.17
N MET A 282 4.87 -35.50 -4.01
CA MET A 282 5.15 -36.66 -3.14
C MET A 282 3.90 -37.05 -2.35
N GLU A 283 3.91 -38.25 -1.77
CA GLU A 283 2.84 -38.73 -0.89
C GLU A 283 2.66 -37.84 0.36
N MET A 284 1.51 -37.97 1.02
CA MET A 284 1.25 -37.28 2.29
C MET A 284 2.20 -37.83 3.37
N GLY A 285 2.69 -36.96 4.25
CA GLY A 285 3.63 -37.35 5.30
C GLY A 285 5.10 -37.44 4.87
N ALA A 286 5.42 -37.28 3.57
CA ALA A 286 6.81 -37.28 3.07
C ALA A 286 7.63 -36.02 3.43
N GLY A 287 7.10 -35.12 4.27
CA GLY A 287 7.80 -33.90 4.70
C GLY A 287 7.87 -32.78 3.64
N LYS A 288 6.84 -32.65 2.80
CA LYS A 288 6.74 -31.59 1.77
C LYS A 288 6.76 -30.18 2.37
N THR A 289 6.07 -29.98 3.49
CA THR A 289 6.01 -28.69 4.18
C THR A 289 7.38 -28.26 4.68
N GLU A 290 8.12 -29.17 5.30
CA GLU A 290 9.48 -28.92 5.79
C GLU A 290 10.46 -28.69 4.62
N ALA A 291 10.30 -29.40 3.50
CA ALA A 291 11.07 -29.12 2.28
C ALA A 291 10.81 -27.71 1.73
N ALA A 292 9.54 -27.29 1.66
CA ALA A 292 9.17 -25.96 1.18
C ALA A 292 9.66 -24.84 2.10
N LEU A 293 9.55 -25.02 3.43
CA LEU A 293 10.06 -24.06 4.41
C LEU A 293 11.59 -23.99 4.41
N ALA A 294 12.28 -25.11 4.24
CA ALA A 294 13.73 -25.12 4.14
C ALA A 294 14.22 -24.42 2.87
N LEU A 295 13.57 -24.65 1.72
CA LEU A 295 13.83 -23.87 0.51
C LEU A 295 13.55 -22.37 0.73
N ALA A 296 12.47 -22.02 1.43
CA ALA A 296 12.18 -20.64 1.75
C ALA A 296 13.26 -20.01 2.63
N TYR A 297 13.81 -20.74 3.62
CA TYR A 297 14.96 -20.28 4.40
C TYR A 297 16.16 -19.98 3.51
N GLU A 298 16.51 -20.86 2.58
CA GLU A 298 17.62 -20.63 1.64
C GLU A 298 17.41 -19.36 0.79
N LEU A 299 16.18 -19.15 0.30
CA LEU A 299 15.80 -17.95 -0.45
C LEU A 299 15.84 -16.67 0.42
N LEU A 300 15.42 -16.73 1.68
CA LEU A 300 15.50 -15.59 2.60
C LEU A 300 16.95 -15.26 2.97
N ALA A 301 17.68 -16.27 3.46
CA ALA A 301 19.02 -16.12 4.03
C ALA A 301 20.07 -15.74 2.98
N LYS A 302 20.02 -16.32 1.78
CA LYS A 302 21.03 -16.11 0.72
C LYS A 302 20.59 -15.15 -0.38
N HIS A 303 19.30 -15.09 -0.68
CA HIS A 303 18.78 -14.31 -1.81
C HIS A 303 17.95 -13.08 -1.41
N ARG A 304 17.90 -12.76 -0.11
CA ARG A 304 17.26 -11.55 0.44
C ARG A 304 15.80 -11.37 0.00
N HIS A 305 15.01 -12.44 0.02
CA HIS A 305 13.56 -12.34 -0.16
C HIS A 305 12.87 -11.60 1.00
N SER A 306 11.75 -10.92 0.74
CA SER A 306 11.05 -10.03 1.70
C SER A 306 10.12 -10.74 2.70
N GLY A 307 10.18 -12.06 2.74
CA GLY A 307 9.45 -12.91 3.69
C GLY A 307 8.70 -14.07 3.01
N ILE A 308 7.68 -14.62 3.68
CA ILE A 308 6.96 -15.83 3.26
C ILE A 308 5.45 -15.59 3.27
N TYR A 309 4.78 -16.02 2.22
CA TYR A 309 3.33 -16.23 2.25
C TYR A 309 3.00 -17.71 2.08
N PHE A 310 2.48 -18.34 3.13
CA PHE A 310 2.04 -19.74 3.09
C PHE A 310 0.54 -19.81 2.81
N ALA A 311 0.20 -20.17 1.58
CA ALA A 311 -1.16 -20.23 1.07
C ALA A 311 -1.75 -21.64 1.18
N LEU A 312 -2.94 -21.73 1.76
CA LEU A 312 -3.65 -22.98 1.99
C LEU A 312 -5.00 -23.01 1.26
N PRO A 313 -5.55 -24.20 0.96
CA PRO A 313 -6.87 -24.28 0.32
C PRO A 313 -8.02 -23.79 1.20
N THR A 314 -7.93 -24.00 2.53
CA THR A 314 -9.01 -23.65 3.45
C THR A 314 -8.50 -22.97 4.71
N GLN A 315 -9.39 -22.24 5.40
CA GLN A 315 -9.06 -21.60 6.68
C GLN A 315 -8.75 -22.60 7.79
N LEU A 316 -9.36 -23.80 7.76
CA LEU A 316 -9.21 -24.80 8.83
C LEU A 316 -7.78 -25.38 8.88
N THR A 317 -7.10 -25.52 7.74
CA THR A 317 -5.72 -25.99 7.69
C THR A 317 -4.70 -24.92 8.08
N SER A 318 -5.10 -23.63 8.09
CA SER A 318 -4.23 -22.50 8.45
C SER A 318 -3.74 -22.52 9.90
N ASN A 319 -4.53 -23.05 10.84
CA ASN A 319 -4.13 -23.09 12.24
C ASN A 319 -3.01 -24.11 12.48
N LYS A 320 -3.09 -25.29 11.86
CA LYS A 320 -2.05 -26.33 12.01
C LYS A 320 -0.73 -25.92 11.36
N ILE A 321 -0.78 -25.17 10.25
CA ILE A 321 0.43 -24.64 9.62
C ILE A 321 1.02 -23.50 10.42
N HIS A 322 0.21 -22.66 11.07
CA HIS A 322 0.71 -21.66 12.02
C HIS A 322 1.62 -22.27 13.07
N GLU A 323 1.16 -23.35 13.71
CA GLU A 323 1.91 -24.04 14.76
C GLU A 323 3.26 -24.59 14.28
N ARG A 324 3.45 -24.74 12.96
CA ARG A 324 4.72 -25.14 12.33
C ARG A 324 5.58 -23.95 11.89
N VAL A 325 4.96 -22.94 11.29
CA VAL A 325 5.67 -21.76 10.76
C VAL A 325 6.23 -20.90 11.88
N GLU A 326 5.50 -20.74 12.99
CA GLU A 326 5.94 -19.87 14.07
C GLU A 326 7.22 -20.36 14.78
N PRO A 327 7.37 -21.64 15.18
CA PRO A 327 8.65 -22.16 15.66
C PRO A 327 9.77 -22.09 14.62
N PHE A 328 9.46 -22.39 13.35
CA PHE A 328 10.42 -22.26 12.25
C PHE A 328 10.98 -20.83 12.15
N LEU A 329 10.11 -19.81 12.17
CA LEU A 329 10.54 -18.40 12.16
C LEU A 329 11.35 -18.03 13.39
N ARG A 330 11.01 -18.53 14.59
CA ARG A 330 11.82 -18.35 15.80
C ARG A 330 13.23 -18.92 15.67
N ASN A 331 13.38 -20.00 14.92
CA ASN A 331 14.66 -20.65 14.68
C ASN A 331 15.52 -19.91 13.65
N ILE A 332 14.90 -19.40 12.58
CA ILE A 332 15.63 -18.79 11.47
C ILE A 332 15.88 -17.28 11.61
N LEU A 333 15.09 -16.56 12.41
CA LEU A 333 15.25 -15.11 12.58
C LEU A 333 16.19 -14.75 13.73
N GLU A 334 16.91 -13.64 13.55
CA GLU A 334 17.72 -13.05 14.61
C GLU A 334 16.85 -12.56 15.77
N PRO A 335 17.20 -12.79 17.05
CA PRO A 335 16.36 -12.46 18.21
C PRO A 335 15.88 -11.01 18.27
N ASN A 336 16.73 -10.07 17.82
CA ASN A 336 16.43 -8.63 17.80
C ASN A 336 15.43 -8.23 16.70
N THR A 337 15.07 -9.15 15.81
CA THR A 337 14.15 -8.91 14.68
C THR A 337 12.77 -9.52 14.89
N LEU A 338 12.62 -10.45 15.84
CA LEU A 338 11.35 -11.08 16.21
C LEU A 338 10.44 -10.10 16.97
N ARG A 339 9.74 -9.22 16.24
CA ARG A 339 8.54 -8.55 16.74
C ARG A 339 7.31 -9.40 16.38
N ARG A 340 6.33 -9.51 17.29
CA ARG A 340 5.10 -10.31 17.10
C ARG A 340 4.32 -9.95 15.81
N ALA A 341 4.49 -8.72 15.32
CA ALA A 341 3.98 -8.21 14.04
C ALA A 341 4.43 -8.97 12.78
N LEU A 342 5.41 -9.88 12.88
CA LEU A 342 5.98 -10.56 11.72
C LEU A 342 5.11 -11.68 11.14
N LEU A 343 4.15 -12.21 11.89
CA LEU A 343 3.37 -13.36 11.45
C LEU A 343 1.86 -13.11 11.60
N VAL A 344 1.21 -12.80 10.47
CA VAL A 344 -0.26 -12.57 10.43
C VAL A 344 -0.97 -13.84 9.99
N HIS A 345 -2.02 -14.21 10.74
CA HIS A 345 -2.80 -15.43 10.51
C HIS A 345 -4.27 -15.19 10.26
N GLY A 346 -4.85 -16.09 9.46
CA GLY A 346 -6.28 -16.30 9.21
C GLY A 346 -7.22 -16.38 10.44
N LYS A 347 -6.69 -16.41 11.66
CA LYS A 347 -7.49 -16.49 12.91
C LYS A 347 -6.90 -15.73 14.11
N SER A 348 -5.69 -15.19 14.06
CA SER A 348 -5.13 -14.46 15.21
C SER A 348 -5.97 -13.22 15.58
N TRP A 349 -6.74 -12.66 14.64
CA TRP A 349 -7.71 -11.58 14.91
C TRP A 349 -8.99 -12.03 15.65
N LEU A 350 -9.35 -13.32 15.60
CA LEU A 350 -10.53 -13.88 16.26
C LEU A 350 -10.23 -14.32 17.70
N GLU A 351 -8.96 -14.60 18.00
CA GLU A 351 -8.51 -15.10 19.30
C GLU A 351 -7.84 -14.01 20.14
N ASP A 352 -7.14 -13.05 19.51
CA ASP A 352 -6.55 -11.92 20.21
C ASP A 352 -7.60 -10.82 20.49
N ARG A 353 -8.02 -10.71 21.76
CA ARG A 353 -8.95 -9.66 22.23
C ARG A 353 -8.43 -8.24 21.96
N SER A 354 -7.12 -8.03 21.80
CA SER A 354 -6.56 -6.70 21.52
C SER A 354 -6.74 -6.27 20.05
N LEU A 355 -6.82 -7.22 19.13
CA LEU A 355 -7.00 -6.96 17.68
C LEU A 355 -8.47 -6.81 17.28
N LYS A 356 -9.42 -7.41 18.03
CA LYS A 356 -10.88 -7.34 17.75
C LYS A 356 -11.42 -5.92 17.65
N ASN A 357 -10.91 -4.99 18.45
CA ASN A 357 -11.39 -3.60 18.47
C ASN A 357 -10.96 -2.80 17.23
N SER A 358 -9.88 -3.20 16.55
CA SER A 358 -9.37 -2.51 15.35
C SER A 358 -10.21 -2.79 14.10
N PHE A 359 -10.92 -3.94 14.06
CA PHE A 359 -11.76 -4.36 12.94
C PHE A 359 -13.22 -3.90 13.03
N GLN A 360 -13.74 -3.53 14.20
CA GLN A 360 -15.10 -2.97 14.33
C GLN A 360 -15.20 -1.56 13.74
N ASN A 361 -14.07 -0.89 13.54
CA ASN A 361 -13.96 0.44 12.97
C ASN A 361 -13.52 0.44 11.50
N ASP A 362 -13.73 -0.65 10.76
CA ASP A 362 -13.58 -0.72 9.29
C ASP A 362 -14.71 0.07 8.57
N GLY A 363 -14.91 1.34 8.97
CA GLY A 363 -15.74 2.31 8.24
C GLY A 363 -15.13 2.68 6.89
N GLU A 364 -15.96 3.15 5.97
CA GLU A 364 -15.59 3.41 4.56
C GLU A 364 -14.59 4.55 4.34
N GLU A 365 -14.29 5.33 5.38
CA GLU A 365 -13.28 6.39 5.39
C GLU A 365 -12.50 6.35 6.72
N GLY A 366 -11.16 6.38 6.64
CA GLY A 366 -10.34 6.78 7.78
C GLY A 366 -9.38 5.71 8.31
N PHE A 367 -8.09 6.02 8.19
CA PHE A 367 -7.09 5.66 9.17
C PHE A 367 -7.62 6.10 10.55
N GLN A 368 -8.15 5.17 11.34
CA GLN A 368 -8.22 5.40 12.78
C GLN A 368 -6.87 4.99 13.34
N SER A 369 -6.23 5.94 14.04
CA SER A 369 -4.99 5.76 14.79
C SER A 369 -4.98 4.38 15.45
N ALA A 370 -4.30 3.44 14.80
CA ALA A 370 -3.87 2.22 15.45
C ALA A 370 -3.05 2.70 16.66
N GLY A 371 -3.42 2.29 17.86
CA GLY A 371 -2.66 2.61 19.06
C GLY A 371 -1.18 2.21 18.90
N PRO A 372 -0.30 2.58 19.84
CA PRO A 372 1.17 2.51 19.73
C PRO A 372 1.79 1.08 19.67
N LYS A 373 1.05 0.09 19.17
CA LYS A 373 1.53 -1.28 18.97
C LYS A 373 1.47 -1.63 17.48
N ALA A 374 2.67 -1.79 16.90
CA ALA A 374 2.91 -2.27 15.54
C ALA A 374 2.13 -3.54 15.17
N ASP A 375 1.76 -4.35 16.17
CA ASP A 375 0.98 -5.58 16.01
C ASP A 375 -0.43 -5.35 15.42
N SER A 376 -0.96 -4.12 15.45
CA SER A 376 -2.32 -3.82 15.00
C SER A 376 -2.44 -3.26 13.58
N TRP A 377 -1.37 -2.73 12.97
CA TRP A 377 -1.48 -2.07 11.67
C TRP A 377 -1.78 -3.07 10.54
N PHE A 378 -1.09 -4.22 10.55
CA PHE A 378 -1.34 -5.33 9.62
C PHE A 378 -2.60 -6.13 9.93
N ALA A 379 -3.20 -5.91 11.10
CA ALA A 379 -4.44 -6.57 11.53
C ALA A 379 -5.66 -5.96 10.81
N SER A 380 -5.67 -6.06 9.48
CA SER A 380 -6.85 -5.87 8.63
C SER A 380 -6.80 -6.86 7.46
N ARG A 381 -7.96 -7.27 6.93
CA ARG A 381 -8.02 -8.19 5.76
C ARG A 381 -7.32 -7.63 4.52
N LYS A 382 -7.15 -6.31 4.45
CA LYS A 382 -6.52 -5.61 3.32
C LYS A 382 -4.99 -5.51 3.46
N ARG A 383 -4.47 -5.54 4.69
CA ARG A 383 -3.05 -5.29 5.00
C ARG A 383 -2.26 -6.54 5.41
N ALA A 384 -2.94 -7.64 5.75
CA ALA A 384 -2.28 -8.87 6.20
C ALA A 384 -1.18 -9.37 5.26
N LEU A 385 -1.36 -9.24 3.94
CA LEU A 385 -0.37 -9.70 2.95
C LEU A 385 0.88 -8.78 2.88
N LEU A 386 0.82 -7.56 3.43
CA LEU A 386 1.97 -6.67 3.53
C LEU A 386 2.94 -7.09 4.64
N ALA A 387 2.47 -7.87 5.63
CA ALA A 387 3.33 -8.39 6.68
C ALA A 387 4.44 -9.27 6.08
N PRO A 388 5.67 -9.26 6.63
CA PRO A 388 6.78 -10.02 6.06
C PRO A 388 6.47 -11.51 5.97
N PHE A 389 5.92 -12.09 7.04
CA PHE A 389 5.49 -13.48 7.07
C PHE A 389 3.97 -13.55 7.31
N ALA A 390 3.28 -14.38 6.55
CA ALA A 390 1.85 -14.59 6.72
C ALA A 390 1.44 -15.99 6.28
N VAL A 391 0.42 -16.52 6.96
CA VAL A 391 -0.24 -17.77 6.59
C VAL A 391 -1.72 -17.48 6.41
N GLY A 392 -2.27 -17.88 5.27
CA GLY A 392 -3.66 -17.62 4.94
C GLY A 392 -4.18 -18.50 3.82
N THR A 393 -5.39 -18.20 3.37
CA THR A 393 -5.96 -18.92 2.24
C THR A 393 -5.42 -18.40 0.92
N ILE A 394 -5.35 -19.27 -0.08
CA ILE A 394 -4.95 -18.88 -1.43
C ILE A 394 -5.81 -17.73 -1.99
N ASP A 395 -7.08 -17.63 -1.60
CA ASP A 395 -7.99 -16.56 -2.05
C ASP A 395 -7.43 -15.16 -1.77
N GLN A 396 -6.79 -14.95 -0.61
CA GLN A 396 -6.20 -13.65 -0.26
C GLN A 396 -5.08 -13.27 -1.23
N LEU A 397 -4.34 -14.26 -1.73
CA LEU A 397 -3.29 -14.04 -2.70
C LEU A 397 -3.85 -13.90 -4.13
N LEU A 398 -4.86 -14.69 -4.49
CA LEU A 398 -5.55 -14.57 -5.80
C LEU A 398 -6.23 -13.20 -5.97
N MET A 399 -6.67 -12.59 -4.86
CA MET A 399 -7.15 -11.20 -4.84
C MET A 399 -6.13 -10.17 -5.33
N ALA A 400 -4.83 -10.49 -5.37
CA ALA A 400 -3.80 -9.63 -5.94
C ALA A 400 -3.88 -9.50 -7.48
N VAL A 401 -4.53 -10.45 -8.15
CA VAL A 401 -4.52 -10.56 -9.62
C VAL A 401 -5.90 -10.54 -10.27
N ILE A 402 -6.94 -10.26 -9.48
CA ILE A 402 -8.31 -10.04 -9.95
C ILE A 402 -8.73 -8.58 -9.74
N ASN A 403 -9.78 -8.15 -10.42
CA ASN A 403 -10.29 -6.78 -10.35
C ASN A 403 -11.15 -6.57 -9.09
N VAL A 404 -10.49 -6.44 -7.94
CA VAL A 404 -11.12 -6.16 -6.64
C VAL A 404 -10.49 -4.93 -6.00
N ARG A 405 -11.24 -4.29 -5.10
CA ARG A 405 -10.77 -3.06 -4.44
C ARG A 405 -9.46 -3.33 -3.67
N HIS A 406 -8.47 -2.47 -3.90
CA HIS A 406 -7.12 -2.57 -3.31
C HIS A 406 -6.39 -3.90 -3.65
N ASN A 407 -6.58 -4.45 -4.85
CA ASN A 407 -5.73 -5.55 -5.35
C ASN A 407 -4.24 -5.17 -5.39
N ALA A 408 -3.93 -3.90 -5.68
CA ALA A 408 -2.58 -3.36 -5.75
C ALA A 408 -1.80 -3.45 -4.43
N LEU A 409 -2.45 -3.26 -3.27
CA LEU A 409 -1.81 -3.50 -1.97
C LEU A 409 -1.43 -4.97 -1.77
N ARG A 410 -2.25 -5.89 -2.31
CA ARG A 410 -1.96 -7.32 -2.25
C ARG A 410 -0.84 -7.69 -3.22
N ALA A 411 -0.80 -7.10 -4.40
CA ALA A 411 0.31 -7.23 -5.33
C ALA A 411 1.63 -6.75 -4.69
N LEU A 412 1.61 -5.57 -4.06
CA LEU A 412 2.75 -5.05 -3.30
C LEU A 412 3.18 -6.01 -2.18
N GLY A 413 2.22 -6.52 -1.41
CA GLY A 413 2.50 -7.47 -0.32
C GLY A 413 3.08 -8.79 -0.82
N ALA A 414 2.65 -9.27 -1.98
CA ALA A 414 3.19 -10.50 -2.56
C ALA A 414 4.58 -10.33 -3.18
N ALA A 415 4.92 -9.12 -3.63
CA ALA A 415 6.18 -8.84 -4.31
C ALA A 415 7.40 -9.11 -3.40
N GLY A 416 8.42 -9.77 -3.97
CA GLY A 416 9.63 -10.18 -3.26
C GLY A 416 9.46 -11.32 -2.23
N LYS A 417 8.24 -11.78 -1.92
CA LYS A 417 8.03 -12.89 -0.98
C LYS A 417 8.25 -14.26 -1.61
N VAL A 418 8.63 -15.22 -0.80
CA VAL A 418 8.50 -16.65 -1.14
C VAL A 418 7.05 -17.05 -0.92
N VAL A 419 6.34 -17.37 -2.01
CA VAL A 419 4.97 -17.86 -1.96
C VAL A 419 4.97 -19.38 -1.99
N ILE A 420 4.41 -20.00 -0.96
CA ILE A 420 4.23 -21.45 -0.87
C ILE A 420 2.75 -21.75 -1.07
N LEU A 421 2.40 -22.52 -2.10
CA LEU A 421 1.04 -22.99 -2.34
C LEU A 421 0.93 -24.45 -1.91
N ASP A 422 0.14 -24.73 -0.89
CA ASP A 422 -0.05 -26.09 -0.38
C ASP A 422 -1.27 -26.76 -1.01
N GLU A 423 -1.20 -28.09 -1.15
CA GLU A 423 -2.27 -28.94 -1.70
C GLU A 423 -2.85 -28.44 -3.04
N VAL A 424 -1.97 -28.04 -3.97
CA VAL A 424 -2.35 -27.45 -5.28
C VAL A 424 -3.28 -28.36 -6.10
N HIS A 425 -3.20 -29.68 -5.88
CA HIS A 425 -4.06 -30.67 -6.54
C HIS A 425 -5.55 -30.56 -6.16
N SER A 426 -5.86 -29.89 -5.05
CA SER A 426 -7.24 -29.73 -4.56
C SER A 426 -8.03 -28.63 -5.27
N TYR A 427 -7.36 -27.80 -6.08
CA TYR A 427 -7.98 -26.65 -6.75
C TYR A 427 -8.69 -27.03 -8.05
N ASP A 428 -9.85 -26.43 -8.28
CA ASP A 428 -10.61 -26.60 -9.51
C ASP A 428 -9.95 -25.89 -10.72
N ALA A 429 -10.47 -26.14 -11.93
CA ALA A 429 -9.92 -25.57 -13.16
C ALA A 429 -9.99 -24.02 -13.20
N TYR A 430 -11.01 -23.42 -12.57
CA TYR A 430 -11.17 -21.98 -12.49
C TYR A 430 -10.04 -21.36 -11.63
N THR A 431 -9.88 -21.87 -10.41
CA THR A 431 -8.83 -21.46 -9.46
C THR A 431 -7.45 -21.73 -10.05
N GLY A 432 -7.25 -22.87 -10.72
CA GLY A 432 -6.01 -23.19 -11.44
C GLY A 432 -5.65 -22.16 -12.51
N THR A 433 -6.64 -21.52 -13.15
CA THR A 433 -6.38 -20.42 -14.10
C THR A 433 -5.92 -19.15 -13.40
N LEU A 434 -6.51 -18.82 -12.25
CA LEU A 434 -6.06 -17.69 -11.44
C LEU A 434 -4.65 -17.92 -10.87
N ILE A 435 -4.34 -19.15 -10.44
CA ILE A 435 -3.00 -19.54 -9.97
C ILE A 435 -1.97 -19.36 -11.09
N ARG A 436 -2.26 -19.81 -12.32
CA ARG A 436 -1.35 -19.60 -13.45
C ARG A 436 -1.08 -18.12 -13.71
N HIS A 437 -2.12 -17.28 -13.64
CA HIS A 437 -1.96 -15.84 -13.80
C HIS A 437 -1.14 -15.23 -12.65
N LEU A 438 -1.41 -15.65 -11.41
CA LEU A 438 -0.66 -15.27 -10.22
C LEU A 438 0.82 -15.64 -10.34
N VAL A 439 1.16 -16.89 -10.67
CA VAL A 439 2.55 -17.33 -10.85
C VAL A 439 3.27 -16.51 -11.93
N LYS A 440 2.57 -16.18 -13.03
CA LYS A 440 3.14 -15.29 -14.05
C LYS A 440 3.46 -13.90 -13.48
N ARG A 441 2.59 -13.34 -12.64
CA ARG A 441 2.79 -12.03 -12.00
C ARG A 441 3.91 -12.07 -10.95
N LEU A 442 3.94 -13.09 -10.09
CA LEU A 442 4.98 -13.29 -9.08
C LEU A 442 6.39 -13.52 -9.65
N ARG A 443 6.51 -13.85 -10.95
CA ARG A 443 7.81 -13.93 -11.63
C ARG A 443 8.24 -12.59 -12.22
N GLN A 444 7.31 -11.66 -12.38
CA GLN A 444 7.57 -10.29 -12.85
C GLN A 444 7.84 -9.34 -11.68
N TRP A 445 7.20 -9.60 -10.54
CA TRP A 445 7.39 -8.95 -9.24
C TRP A 445 8.41 -9.71 -8.40
#